data_AF-A0A937S3J6-F1
#
_entry.id   AF-A0A937S3J6-F1
#
_cell.length_a   1.000
_cell.length_b   1.000
_cell.length_c   1.000
_cell.angle_alpha   90.00
_cell.angle_beta   90.00
_cell.angle_gamma   90.00
#
_symmetry.space_group_name_H-M   'P 1'
#
loop_
_entity.id
_entity.type
_entity.pdbx_description
1 polymer ?
#
loop_
_entity_poly.entity_id
_entity_poly.type
_entity_poly.pdbx_seq_one_letter_code
_entity_poly.pdbx_strand_id
1 'polypeptide(L)'
;MGDSEEFHPLVLDARSEEEYAVSHLIGARRIDINSVPIEQVLKASRNQAIVIYCSIGYRSAKVVQQLQHAGFNQVFNLEGGLFQWANEDRPLVHAGQPTQRVHPYNAVWGVLIERRHTEPGRVE
;
A
#
# COMPACT_ATOMS: atom_id res chain seq x y z
N MET A 1 -11.98 26.10 19.36
CA MET A 1 -11.93 24.85 18.59
C MET A 1 -10.47 24.62 18.24
N GLY A 2 -9.84 23.61 18.82
CA GLY A 2 -8.45 23.29 18.49
C GLY A 2 -8.40 22.72 17.09
N ASP A 3 -7.53 23.27 16.25
CA ASP A 3 -7.09 22.64 15.01
C ASP A 3 -6.56 21.27 15.39
N SER A 4 -7.30 20.22 15.05
CA SER A 4 -6.74 18.87 15.04
C SER A 4 -5.68 18.89 13.96
N GLU A 5 -4.40 19.01 14.35
CA GLU A 5 -3.26 18.79 13.46
C GLU A 5 -3.57 17.57 12.58
N GLU A 6 -3.76 17.80 11.27
CA GLU A 6 -4.13 16.74 10.36
C GLU A 6 -3.03 15.67 10.39
N PHE A 7 -3.39 14.48 10.86
CA PHE A 7 -2.48 13.35 10.91
C PHE A 7 -2.20 12.86 9.49
N HIS A 8 -1.05 13.24 8.93
CA HIS A 8 -0.61 12.83 7.60
C HIS A 8 0.51 11.77 7.69
N PRO A 9 0.17 10.47 7.76
CA PRO A 9 1.17 9.43 7.73
C PRO A 9 1.83 9.35 6.36
N LEU A 10 3.09 8.94 6.33
CA LEU A 10 3.75 8.52 5.11
C LEU A 10 3.14 7.19 4.66
N VAL A 11 2.46 7.18 3.52
CA VAL A 11 1.84 5.98 2.96
C VAL A 11 2.79 5.34 1.94
N LEU A 12 3.13 4.07 2.13
CA LEU A 12 4.04 3.32 1.27
C LEU A 12 3.35 2.11 0.63
N ASP A 13 3.53 1.97 -0.68
CA ASP A 13 3.05 0.82 -1.44
C ASP A 13 4.20 -0.15 -1.70
N ALA A 14 4.12 -1.36 -1.14
CA ALA A 14 5.10 -2.43 -1.29
C ALA A 14 4.79 -3.38 -2.46
N ARG A 15 3.87 -3.02 -3.35
CA ARG A 15 3.53 -3.80 -4.54
C ARG A 15 4.51 -3.56 -5.70
N SER A 16 4.40 -4.39 -6.74
CA SER A 16 5.20 -4.21 -7.95
C SER A 16 4.82 -2.92 -8.69
N GLU A 17 5.65 -2.52 -9.64
CA GLU A 17 5.38 -1.35 -10.47
C GLU A 17 4.10 -1.52 -11.29
N GLU A 18 3.86 -2.72 -11.84
CA GLU A 18 2.67 -3.03 -12.60
C GLU A 18 1.41 -2.95 -11.73
N GLU A 19 1.45 -3.48 -10.51
CA GLU A 19 0.34 -3.39 -9.56
C GLU A 19 0.03 -1.95 -9.17
N TYR A 20 1.07 -1.14 -8.91
CA TYR A 20 0.97 0.27 -8.53
C TYR A 20 0.45 1.14 -9.68
N ALA A 21 0.85 0.83 -10.91
CA ALA A 21 0.44 1.57 -12.10
C ALA A 21 -1.07 1.45 -12.37
N VAL A 22 -1.69 0.31 -12.04
CA VAL A 22 -3.15 0.11 -12.19
C VAL A 22 -3.92 1.02 -11.25
N SER A 23 -3.53 1.03 -9.98
CA SER A 23 -4.10 1.92 -8.96
C SER A 23 -3.23 1.91 -7.70
N HIS A 24 -3.40 2.90 -6.82
CA HIS A 24 -2.77 2.98 -5.50
C HIS A 24 -3.56 3.93 -4.58
N LEU A 25 -3.24 3.96 -3.28
CA LEU A 25 -3.84 4.93 -2.36
C LEU A 25 -3.38 6.36 -2.69
N ILE A 26 -4.25 7.34 -2.41
CA ILE A 26 -3.94 8.76 -2.61
C ILE A 26 -2.67 9.12 -1.82
N GLY A 27 -1.69 9.73 -2.49
CA GLY A 27 -0.43 10.15 -1.87
C GLY A 27 0.53 9.01 -1.51
N ALA A 28 0.23 7.75 -1.86
CA ALA A 28 1.15 6.65 -1.64
C ALA A 28 2.43 6.82 -2.46
N ARG A 29 3.56 6.40 -1.89
CA ARG A 29 4.84 6.26 -2.60
C ARG A 29 5.19 4.79 -2.75
N ARG A 30 5.41 4.32 -3.98
CA ARG A 30 5.90 2.96 -4.22
C ARG A 30 7.31 2.80 -3.66
N ILE A 31 7.55 1.70 -2.97
CA ILE A 31 8.88 1.26 -2.56
C ILE A 31 9.20 -0.09 -3.22
N ASP A 32 10.42 -0.22 -3.73
CA ASP A 32 10.93 -1.50 -4.19
C ASP A 32 11.62 -2.23 -3.03
N ILE A 33 10.89 -3.19 -2.47
CA ILE A 33 11.31 -3.96 -1.30
C ILE A 33 12.44 -4.96 -1.58
N ASN A 34 12.82 -5.17 -2.85
CA ASN A 34 13.85 -6.11 -3.25
C ASN A 34 15.16 -5.41 -3.66
N SER A 35 15.12 -4.11 -3.96
CA SER A 35 16.25 -3.39 -4.55
C SER A 35 17.27 -2.86 -3.54
N VAL A 36 16.80 -2.37 -2.37
CA VAL A 36 17.63 -1.68 -1.37
C VAL A 36 17.10 -1.92 0.04
N PRO A 37 17.94 -1.79 1.08
CA PRO A 37 17.49 -1.81 2.47
C PRO A 37 16.52 -0.66 2.75
N ILE A 38 15.27 -0.98 3.03
CA ILE A 38 14.16 -0.01 3.13
C ILE A 38 14.39 0.97 4.27
N GLU A 39 15.00 0.53 5.36
CA GLU A 39 15.35 1.35 6.52
C GLU A 39 16.33 2.48 6.18
N GLN A 40 17.18 2.30 5.16
CA GLN A 40 18.08 3.36 4.70
C GLN A 40 17.31 4.41 3.88
N VAL A 41 16.38 3.97 3.05
CA VAL A 41 15.50 4.85 2.25
C VAL A 41 14.60 5.70 3.16
N LEU A 42 14.17 5.14 4.30
CA LEU A 42 13.24 5.79 5.22
C LEU A 42 13.92 6.47 6.41
N LYS A 43 15.25 6.55 6.45
CA LYS A 43 16.00 7.08 7.61
C LYS A 43 15.52 8.47 8.06
N ALA A 44 15.20 9.35 7.11
CA ALA A 44 14.71 10.71 7.39
C ALA A 44 13.29 10.74 7.97
N SER A 45 12.51 9.67 7.79
CA SER A 45 11.12 9.55 8.23
C SER A 45 10.97 8.74 9.53
N ARG A 46 12.06 8.49 10.26
CA ARG A 46 12.05 7.64 11.48
C ARG A 46 11.05 8.09 12.56
N ASN A 47 10.79 9.39 12.65
CA ASN A 47 9.86 9.97 13.64
C ASN A 47 8.45 10.24 13.08
N GLN A 48 8.22 9.96 11.79
CA GLN A 48 6.92 10.11 11.15
C GLN A 48 6.12 8.81 11.30
N ALA A 49 4.80 8.89 11.40
CA ALA A 49 3.96 7.71 11.24
C ALA A 49 4.04 7.19 9.81
N ILE A 50 4.24 5.89 9.64
CA ILE A 50 4.37 5.22 8.35
C ILE A 50 3.30 4.13 8.26
N VAL A 51 2.47 4.18 7.22
CA VAL A 51 1.52 3.13 6.89
C VAL A 51 2.01 2.43 5.63
N ILE A 52 2.16 1.12 5.68
CA ILE A 52 2.64 0.31 4.56
C ILE A 52 1.56 -0.68 4.19
N TYR A 53 1.31 -0.84 2.89
CA TYR A 53 0.37 -1.82 2.40
C TYR A 53 0.93 -2.58 1.20
N CYS A 54 0.35 -3.74 0.94
CA CYS A 54 0.45 -4.40 -0.35
C CYS A 54 -0.93 -4.90 -0.78
N SER A 55 -1.02 -5.89 -1.66
CA SER A 55 -2.29 -6.40 -2.16
C SER A 55 -3.17 -6.97 -1.03
N ILE A 56 -2.59 -7.83 -0.18
CA ILE A 56 -3.30 -8.57 0.89
C ILE A 56 -2.66 -8.41 2.29
N GLY A 57 -1.67 -7.54 2.44
CA GLY A 57 -0.97 -7.32 3.72
C GLY A 57 0.26 -8.21 3.99
N TYR A 58 0.56 -9.22 3.16
CA TYR A 58 1.68 -10.15 3.40
C TYR A 58 3.07 -9.53 3.22
N ARG A 59 3.33 -8.91 2.05
CA ARG A 59 4.62 -8.23 1.77
C ARG A 59 4.88 -7.09 2.75
N SER A 60 3.86 -6.26 3.00
CA SER A 60 3.96 -5.11 3.88
C SER A 60 4.19 -5.50 5.34
N ALA A 61 3.61 -6.60 5.83
CA ALA A 61 3.92 -7.11 7.18
C ALA A 61 5.41 -7.37 7.39
N LYS A 62 6.10 -7.95 6.39
CA LYS A 62 7.55 -8.19 6.46
C LYS A 62 8.34 -6.89 6.55
N VAL A 63 7.97 -5.88 5.76
CA VAL A 63 8.61 -4.56 5.78
C VAL A 63 8.39 -3.86 7.12
N VAL A 64 7.17 -3.91 7.65
CA VAL A 64 6.83 -3.34 8.96
C VAL A 64 7.70 -3.96 10.05
N GLN A 65 7.83 -5.29 10.06
CA GLN A 65 8.71 -5.99 11.01
C GLN A 65 10.17 -5.56 10.85
N GLN A 66 10.70 -5.47 9.62
CA GLN A 66 12.07 -5.02 9.37
C GLN A 66 12.32 -3.60 9.92
N LEU A 67 11.41 -2.67 9.65
CA LEU A 67 11.52 -1.28 10.13
C LEU A 67 11.41 -1.18 11.65
N GLN A 68 10.52 -1.95 12.28
CA GLN A 68 10.43 -2.01 13.74
C GLN A 68 11.74 -2.50 14.36
N HIS A 69 12.36 -3.56 13.82
CA HIS A 69 13.69 -4.01 14.26
C HIS A 69 14.79 -2.96 14.03
N ALA A 70 14.64 -2.11 13.01
CA ALA A 70 15.54 -0.99 12.72
C ALA A 70 15.27 0.27 13.57
N GLY A 71 14.36 0.19 14.56
CA GLY A 71 14.05 1.24 15.52
C GLY A 71 13.05 2.29 15.04
N PHE A 72 12.20 1.96 14.05
CA PHE A 72 11.06 2.80 13.70
C PHE A 72 9.87 2.46 14.59
N ASN A 73 9.41 3.44 15.38
CA ASN A 73 8.42 3.20 16.44
C ASN A 73 6.96 3.39 15.99
N GLN A 74 6.74 4.00 14.83
CA GLN A 74 5.40 4.35 14.32
C GLN A 74 5.20 3.79 12.91
N VAL A 75 5.29 2.47 12.77
CA VAL A 75 5.14 1.78 11.48
C VAL A 75 4.01 0.77 11.58
N PHE A 76 3.06 0.87 10.65
CA PHE A 76 1.81 0.12 10.67
C PHE A 76 1.59 -0.60 9.33
N ASN A 77 1.04 -1.81 9.41
CA ASN A 77 0.56 -2.53 8.24
C ASN A 77 -0.91 -2.17 8.01
N LEU A 78 -1.30 -1.82 6.79
CA LEU A 78 -2.72 -1.66 6.46
C LEU A 78 -3.39 -3.04 6.47
N GLU A 79 -4.34 -3.21 7.39
CA GLU A 79 -5.13 -4.43 7.51
C GLU A 79 -5.89 -4.71 6.21
N GLY A 80 -5.87 -5.97 5.76
CA GLY A 80 -6.50 -6.39 4.51
C GLY A 80 -5.82 -5.94 3.22
N GLY A 81 -4.86 -5.02 3.30
CA GLY A 81 -4.17 -4.45 2.14
C GLY A 81 -5.09 -3.68 1.20
N LEU A 82 -4.64 -3.49 -0.04
CA LEU A 82 -5.40 -2.74 -1.04
C LEU A 82 -6.69 -3.46 -1.45
N PHE A 83 -6.73 -4.80 -1.37
CA PHE A 83 -7.90 -5.56 -1.81
C PHE A 83 -9.10 -5.28 -0.91
N GLN A 84 -8.92 -5.38 0.41
CA GLN A 84 -9.98 -5.04 1.35
C GLN A 84 -10.35 -3.56 1.25
N TRP A 85 -9.36 -2.66 1.12
CA TRP A 85 -9.60 -1.23 0.93
C TRP A 85 -10.52 -0.95 -0.26
N ALA A 86 -10.26 -1.61 -1.40
CA ALA A 86 -11.06 -1.48 -2.60
C ALA A 86 -12.48 -2.05 -2.44
N ASN A 87 -12.60 -3.24 -1.83
CA ASN A 87 -13.90 -3.88 -1.58
C ASN A 87 -14.79 -3.06 -0.62
N GLU A 88 -14.18 -2.26 0.25
CA GLU A 88 -14.87 -1.27 1.08
C GLU A 88 -15.21 0.03 0.32
N ASP A 89 -15.06 0.04 -1.00
CA ASP A 89 -15.30 1.16 -1.92
C ASP A 89 -14.56 2.45 -1.54
N ARG A 90 -13.40 2.30 -0.88
CA ARG A 90 -12.58 3.44 -0.48
C ARG A 90 -11.77 4.00 -1.66
N PRO A 91 -11.42 5.30 -1.63
CA PRO A 91 -10.77 5.95 -2.77
C PRO A 91 -9.43 5.33 -3.16
N LEU A 92 -9.24 5.13 -4.46
CA LEU A 92 -7.97 4.81 -5.11
C LEU A 92 -7.70 5.81 -6.24
N VAL A 93 -6.44 5.91 -6.67
CA VAL A 93 -6.04 6.74 -7.79
C VAL A 93 -5.25 5.98 -8.84
N HIS A 94 -5.42 6.38 -10.09
CA HIS A 94 -4.62 6.01 -11.25
C HIS A 94 -4.21 7.28 -11.98
N ALA A 95 -2.91 7.54 -12.11
CA ALA A 95 -2.40 8.76 -12.73
C ALA A 95 -3.04 10.06 -12.17
N GLY A 96 -3.30 10.09 -10.85
CA GLY A 96 -3.91 11.23 -10.17
C GLY A 96 -5.43 11.35 -10.30
N GLN A 97 -6.09 10.44 -11.04
CA GLN A 97 -7.55 10.42 -11.18
C GLN A 97 -8.18 9.32 -10.33
N PRO A 98 -9.38 9.52 -9.77
CA PRO A 98 -10.10 8.47 -9.05
C PRO A 98 -10.32 7.22 -9.91
N THR A 99 -10.14 6.05 -9.30
CA THR A 99 -10.36 4.75 -9.95
C THR A 99 -10.90 3.76 -8.92
N GLN A 100 -11.58 2.72 -9.38
CA GLN A 100 -11.96 1.57 -8.55
C GLN A 100 -11.28 0.27 -9.03
N ARG A 101 -10.35 0.35 -9.99
CA ARG A 101 -9.66 -0.82 -10.55
C ARG A 101 -8.51 -1.27 -9.65
N VAL A 102 -8.28 -2.57 -9.58
CA VAL A 102 -7.22 -3.20 -8.79
C VAL A 102 -6.59 -4.34 -9.57
N HIS A 103 -5.25 -4.37 -9.58
CA HIS A 103 -4.49 -5.47 -10.15
C HIS A 103 -4.63 -6.73 -9.27
N PRO A 104 -4.96 -7.91 -9.82
CA PRO A 104 -5.25 -9.13 -9.05
C PRO A 104 -4.04 -9.79 -8.39
N TYR A 105 -2.84 -9.28 -8.68
CA TYR A 105 -1.55 -9.92 -8.40
C TYR A 105 -1.36 -11.24 -9.16
N ASN A 106 -2.19 -12.26 -8.89
CA ASN A 106 -2.29 -13.50 -9.65
C ASN A 106 -3.70 -14.10 -9.56
N ALA A 107 -3.96 -15.20 -10.28
CA ALA A 107 -5.26 -15.86 -10.29
C ALA A 107 -5.71 -16.36 -8.90
N VAL A 108 -4.78 -16.76 -8.04
CA VAL A 108 -5.08 -17.29 -6.70
C VAL A 108 -5.57 -16.20 -5.77
N TRP A 109 -4.85 -15.07 -5.71
CA TRP A 109 -5.19 -13.97 -4.79
C TRP A 109 -6.26 -13.04 -5.36
N GLY A 110 -6.39 -12.98 -6.69
CA GLY A 110 -7.41 -12.16 -7.36
C GLY A 110 -8.85 -12.51 -6.97
N VAL A 111 -9.10 -13.73 -6.48
CA VAL A 111 -10.43 -14.15 -5.98
C VAL A 111 -10.91 -13.35 -4.76
N LEU A 112 -10.00 -12.69 -4.05
CA LEU A 112 -10.32 -11.85 -2.89
C LEU A 112 -10.79 -10.45 -3.28
N ILE A 113 -10.65 -10.06 -4.55
CA ILE A 113 -11.13 -8.78 -5.06
C ILE A 113 -12.55 -8.98 -5.58
N GLU A 114 -13.48 -8.10 -5.19
CA GLU A 114 -14.81 -8.14 -5.78
C GLU A 114 -14.73 -7.84 -7.29
N ARG A 115 -15.49 -8.61 -8.10
CA ARG A 115 -15.37 -8.59 -9.57
C ARG A 115 -15.51 -7.20 -10.20
N ARG A 116 -16.20 -6.26 -9.54
CA ARG A 116 -16.34 -4.87 -10.00
C ARG A 116 -15.03 -4.09 -9.97
N HIS A 117 -14.07 -4.51 -9.14
CA HIS A 117 -12.78 -3.85 -8.94
C HIS A 117 -11.64 -4.53 -9.70
N THR A 118 -11.78 -5.80 -10.09
CA THR A 118 -10.71 -6.51 -10.80
C THR A 118 -10.41 -5.85 -12.14
N GLU A 119 -9.13 -5.58 -12.42
CA GLU A 119 -8.71 -5.10 -13.74
C GLU A 119 -9.11 -6.11 -14.84
N PRO A 120 -9.79 -5.68 -15.92
CA PRO A 120 -10.12 -6.57 -17.02
C PRO A 120 -8.86 -6.98 -17.79
N GLY A 121 -8.64 -8.29 -17.94
CA GLY A 121 -7.70 -8.83 -18.93
C GLY A 121 -6.40 -9.47 -18.43
N ARG A 122 -6.25 -9.80 -17.14
CA ARG A 122 -5.02 -10.45 -16.63
C ARG A 122 -5.28 -11.53 -15.58
N VAL A 123 -6.20 -12.44 -15.87
CA VAL A 123 -6.30 -13.70 -15.16
C VAL A 123 -5.94 -14.77 -16.19
N GLU A 124 -4.64 -15.04 -16.32
CA GLU A 124 -4.13 -16.25 -16.99
C GLU A 124 -4.11 -17.41 -16.00
#